data_AF-A0A1K1NUS0-F1
#
_entry.id   AF-A0A1K1NUS0-F1
#
_cell.length_a   1.000
_cell.length_b   1.000
_cell.length_c   1.000
_cell.angle_alpha   90.00
_cell.angle_beta   90.00
_cell.angle_gamma   90.00
#
_symmetry.space_group_name_H-M   'P 1'
#
loop_
_entity.id
_entity.type
_entity.pdbx_description
1 polymer ?
#
loop_
_entity_poly.entity_id
_entity_poly.type
_entity_poly.pdbx_seq_one_letter_code
_entity_poly.pdbx_strand_id
1 'polypeptide(L)'
;MIPKWGFGSAPLKPETQTKYRKSLKIILAYINNPIATYEINILDDISMVKGLFNRIIKQDQWDWFTVYMYFDYPNYFENKEFVRLLAGLRTCIKNNNLDEIKRIKNKLLQTNICVYINNFLNFDIHNEDNDEYIYILSRREDKELLKIGMTKRNVLKRVQEINSATGVVYPISPRAVFRVKDCKLAEKMIHKELSQYRLRSDREFFQIPYKNATEIIEKCLKDNDLLYYKY
;
A
#
# COMPACT_ATOMS: atom_id res chain seq x y z
N MET A 1 1.23 -12.87 -24.29
CA MET A 1 1.91 -11.56 -24.31
C MET A 1 2.42 -11.28 -22.91
N ILE A 2 3.72 -11.02 -22.72
CA ILE A 2 4.27 -10.73 -21.39
C ILE A 2 3.72 -9.36 -20.94
N PRO A 3 3.12 -9.24 -19.74
CA PRO A 3 2.62 -7.97 -19.25
C PRO A 3 3.76 -6.95 -19.19
N LYS A 4 3.49 -5.72 -19.64
CA LYS A 4 4.46 -4.60 -19.59
C LYS A 4 4.89 -4.25 -18.16
N TRP A 5 4.10 -4.64 -17.16
CA TRP A 5 4.28 -4.28 -15.76
C TRP A 5 4.21 -5.52 -14.86
N GLY A 6 4.94 -5.49 -13.74
CA GLY A 6 4.73 -6.44 -12.66
C GLY A 6 3.29 -6.37 -12.11
N PHE A 7 2.79 -7.50 -11.62
CA PHE A 7 1.47 -7.58 -11.00
C PHE A 7 1.37 -6.64 -9.79
N GLY A 8 0.33 -5.80 -9.76
CA GLY A 8 0.16 -4.77 -8.72
C GLY A 8 0.84 -3.43 -9.03
N SER A 9 1.71 -3.37 -10.05
CA SER A 9 2.51 -2.18 -10.39
C SER A 9 2.03 -1.42 -11.63
N ALA A 10 0.85 -1.76 -12.17
CA ALA A 10 0.30 -1.04 -13.30
C ALA A 10 0.04 0.44 -12.92
N PRO A 11 0.43 1.41 -13.77
CA PRO A 11 0.13 2.80 -13.53
C PRO A 11 -1.37 3.06 -13.66
N LEU A 12 -1.86 4.04 -12.89
CA LEU A 12 -3.25 4.48 -13.02
C LEU A 12 -3.43 5.23 -14.34
N LYS A 13 -4.48 4.88 -15.10
CA LYS A 13 -4.87 5.65 -16.29
C LYS A 13 -5.33 7.06 -15.86
N PRO A 14 -5.10 8.12 -16.67
CA PRO A 14 -5.49 9.48 -16.31
C PRO A 14 -6.96 9.62 -15.89
N GLU A 15 -7.89 9.03 -16.65
CA GLU A 15 -9.33 9.04 -16.34
C GLU A 15 -9.64 8.35 -15.00
N THR A 16 -8.97 7.23 -14.72
CA THR A 16 -9.14 6.47 -13.48
C THR A 16 -8.61 7.28 -12.29
N GLN A 17 -7.46 7.92 -12.46
CA GLN A 17 -6.86 8.78 -11.43
C GLN A 17 -7.76 9.98 -11.13
N THR A 18 -8.30 10.65 -12.16
CA THR A 18 -9.27 11.75 -12.00
C THR A 18 -10.51 11.30 -11.24
N LYS A 19 -11.06 10.13 -11.57
CA LYS A 19 -12.20 9.54 -10.86
C LYS A 19 -11.89 9.29 -9.38
N TYR A 20 -10.75 8.66 -9.07
CA TYR A 20 -10.35 8.39 -7.69
C TYR A 20 -10.15 9.69 -6.90
N ARG A 21 -9.42 10.66 -7.46
CA ARG A 21 -9.19 11.98 -6.83
C ARG A 21 -10.51 12.71 -6.56
N LYS A 22 -11.48 12.65 -7.47
CA LYS A 22 -12.83 13.23 -7.26
C LYS A 22 -13.52 12.58 -6.05
N SER A 23 -13.67 11.26 -6.04
CA SER A 23 -14.34 10.56 -4.93
C SER A 23 -13.63 10.77 -3.60
N LEU A 24 -12.30 10.77 -3.59
CA LEU A 24 -11.50 11.04 -2.40
C LEU A 24 -11.72 12.45 -1.85
N LYS A 25 -11.78 13.48 -2.70
CA LYS A 25 -12.10 14.86 -2.29
C LYS A 25 -13.49 14.97 -1.70
N ILE A 26 -14.48 14.33 -2.32
CA ILE A 26 -15.87 14.31 -1.83
C ILE A 26 -15.94 13.65 -0.45
N ILE A 27 -15.31 12.48 -0.28
CA ILE A 27 -15.31 11.76 1.00
C ILE A 27 -14.55 12.53 2.08
N LEU A 28 -13.42 13.16 1.75
CA LEU A 28 -12.69 14.00 2.69
C LEU A 28 -13.54 15.19 3.16
N ALA A 29 -14.18 15.91 2.24
CA ALA A 29 -15.07 17.02 2.60
C ALA A 29 -16.27 16.54 3.43
N TYR A 30 -16.84 15.39 3.06
CA TYR A 30 -17.97 14.81 3.74
C TYR A 30 -17.65 14.42 5.20
N ILE A 31 -16.55 13.69 5.43
CA ILE A 31 -16.15 13.25 6.77
C ILE A 31 -15.89 14.47 7.67
N ASN A 32 -15.25 15.52 7.14
CA ASN A 32 -14.91 16.73 7.90
C ASN A 32 -16.10 17.66 8.18
N ASN A 33 -17.18 17.63 7.38
CA ASN A 33 -18.28 18.57 7.57
C ASN A 33 -19.47 17.93 8.32
N PRO A 34 -19.75 18.30 9.58
CA PRO A 34 -20.78 17.64 10.39
C PRO A 34 -22.23 17.84 9.89
N ILE A 35 -22.53 18.85 9.09
CA ILE A 35 -23.91 19.30 8.78
C ILE A 35 -24.28 19.11 7.28
N ALA A 36 -23.37 18.61 6.45
CA ALA A 36 -23.62 18.52 5.01
C ALA A 36 -24.88 17.69 4.66
N THR A 37 -25.73 18.22 3.77
CA THR A 37 -26.80 17.47 3.10
C THR A 37 -26.18 16.74 1.89
N TYR A 38 -26.55 15.48 1.66
CA TYR A 38 -25.86 14.63 0.70
C TYR A 38 -26.64 14.48 -0.61
N GLU A 39 -25.92 14.58 -1.73
CA GLU A 39 -26.41 14.14 -3.03
C GLU A 39 -26.47 12.61 -3.09
N ILE A 40 -27.34 12.07 -3.96
CA ILE A 40 -27.49 10.64 -4.25
C ILE A 40 -26.14 9.95 -4.55
N ASN A 41 -25.17 10.68 -5.09
CA ASN A 41 -23.85 10.17 -5.48
C ASN A 41 -22.92 9.78 -4.31
N ILE A 42 -23.17 10.26 -3.08
CA ILE A 42 -22.26 10.01 -1.95
C ILE A 42 -22.04 8.52 -1.68
N LEU A 43 -23.08 7.71 -1.90
CA LEU A 43 -23.01 6.29 -1.67
C LEU A 43 -21.96 5.65 -2.58
N ASP A 44 -21.87 6.08 -3.83
CA ASP A 44 -20.97 5.52 -4.83
C ASP A 44 -19.53 5.99 -4.60
N ASP A 45 -19.35 7.24 -4.17
CA ASP A 45 -18.04 7.73 -3.72
C ASP A 45 -17.53 6.95 -2.50
N ILE A 46 -18.41 6.61 -1.54
CA ILE A 46 -18.02 5.75 -0.40
C ILE A 46 -17.60 4.36 -0.89
N SER A 47 -18.34 3.79 -1.86
CA SER A 47 -18.01 2.48 -2.42
C SER A 47 -16.68 2.48 -3.17
N MET A 48 -16.41 3.56 -3.91
CA MET A 48 -15.15 3.78 -4.60
C MET A 48 -13.98 3.82 -3.62
N VAL A 49 -14.04 4.72 -2.63
CA VAL A 49 -12.95 4.89 -1.65
C VAL A 49 -12.75 3.62 -0.81
N LYS A 50 -13.83 2.96 -0.39
CA LYS A 50 -13.77 1.64 0.25
C LYS A 50 -13.08 0.61 -0.64
N GLY A 51 -13.39 0.63 -1.94
CA GLY A 51 -12.81 -0.24 -2.94
C GLY A 51 -11.29 -0.06 -3.08
N LEU A 52 -10.80 1.17 -2.97
CA LEU A 52 -9.36 1.48 -3.01
C LEU A 52 -8.60 0.86 -1.82
N PHE A 53 -9.11 1.02 -0.59
CA PHE A 53 -8.49 0.39 0.58
C PHE A 53 -8.63 -1.14 0.56
N ASN A 54 -9.78 -1.66 0.15
CA ASN A 54 -9.99 -3.11 0.04
C ASN A 54 -9.08 -3.75 -1.03
N ARG A 55 -8.75 -3.02 -2.10
CA ARG A 55 -7.79 -3.47 -3.11
C ARG A 55 -6.39 -3.70 -2.52
N ILE A 56 -5.95 -2.85 -1.59
CA ILE A 56 -4.68 -3.00 -0.87
C ILE A 56 -4.69 -4.27 -0.02
N ILE A 57 -5.81 -4.56 0.64
CA ILE A 57 -5.99 -5.78 1.46
C ILE A 57 -5.97 -7.04 0.60
N LYS A 58 -6.67 -7.02 -0.54
CA LYS A 58 -6.85 -8.20 -1.40
C LYS A 58 -5.65 -8.49 -2.28
N GLN A 59 -4.89 -7.47 -2.68
CA GLN A 59 -3.72 -7.58 -3.56
C GLN A 59 -4.03 -8.36 -4.84
N ASP A 60 -5.23 -8.21 -5.40
CA ASP A 60 -5.74 -9.01 -6.51
C ASP A 60 -5.87 -8.25 -7.85
N GLN A 61 -5.60 -6.94 -7.84
CA GLN A 61 -5.67 -6.06 -9.02
C GLN A 61 -4.30 -5.67 -9.56
N TRP A 62 -4.21 -5.40 -10.85
CA TRP A 62 -2.94 -5.06 -11.51
C TRP A 62 -2.25 -3.78 -11.00
N ASP A 63 -2.95 -2.92 -10.25
CA ASP A 63 -2.48 -1.63 -9.74
C ASP A 63 -2.57 -1.54 -8.20
N TRP A 64 -2.76 -2.66 -7.50
CA TRP A 64 -2.98 -2.64 -6.04
C TRP A 64 -1.82 -1.97 -5.29
N PHE A 65 -0.58 -2.22 -5.71
CA PHE A 65 0.62 -1.63 -5.07
C PHE A 65 0.79 -0.16 -5.49
N THR A 66 0.42 0.19 -6.71
CA THR A 66 0.34 1.59 -7.14
C THR A 66 -0.62 2.38 -6.25
N VAL A 67 -1.83 1.85 -6.02
CA VAL A 67 -2.79 2.48 -5.09
C VAL A 67 -2.23 2.52 -3.67
N TYR A 68 -1.61 1.44 -3.21
CA TYR A 68 -0.99 1.35 -1.88
C TYR A 68 0.06 2.45 -1.64
N MET A 69 0.92 2.67 -2.63
CA MET A 69 1.96 3.70 -2.64
C MET A 69 1.37 5.11 -2.67
N TYR A 70 0.30 5.35 -3.45
CA TYR A 70 -0.35 6.67 -3.47
C TYR A 70 -0.91 7.04 -2.08
N PHE A 71 -1.40 6.06 -1.32
CA PHE A 71 -1.82 6.26 0.06
C PHE A 71 -0.65 6.33 1.05
N ASP A 72 0.60 6.27 0.62
CA ASP A 72 1.78 6.28 1.50
C ASP A 72 1.88 5.10 2.49
N TYR A 73 1.46 3.93 2.02
CA TYR A 73 1.61 2.63 2.68
C TYR A 73 0.88 2.44 4.03
N PRO A 74 -0.46 2.65 4.11
CA PRO A 74 -1.24 2.37 5.32
C PRO A 74 -1.14 0.90 5.78
N ASN A 75 -1.05 0.64 7.08
CA ASN A 75 -0.87 -0.74 7.54
C ASN A 75 -2.15 -1.60 7.35
N TYR A 76 -2.03 -2.92 7.43
CA TYR A 76 -3.14 -3.85 7.21
C TYR A 76 -4.35 -3.60 8.13
N PHE A 77 -4.12 -3.29 9.39
CA PHE A 77 -5.17 -3.06 10.38
C PHE A 77 -5.93 -1.77 10.11
N GLU A 78 -5.21 -0.70 9.76
CA GLU A 78 -5.81 0.57 9.33
C GLU A 78 -6.69 0.39 8.10
N ASN A 79 -6.20 -0.27 7.05
CA ASN A 79 -6.99 -0.55 5.85
C ASN A 79 -8.28 -1.32 6.18
N LYS A 80 -8.20 -2.34 7.04
CA LYS A 80 -9.38 -3.11 7.48
C LYS A 80 -10.39 -2.23 8.19
N GLU A 81 -9.91 -1.36 9.08
CA GLU A 81 -10.76 -0.44 9.82
C GLU A 81 -11.43 0.59 8.89
N PHE A 82 -10.70 1.14 7.91
CA PHE A 82 -11.26 2.05 6.91
C PHE A 82 -12.35 1.35 6.10
N VAL A 83 -12.11 0.13 5.62
CA VAL A 83 -13.11 -0.64 4.85
C VAL A 83 -14.37 -0.89 5.68
N ARG A 84 -14.21 -1.25 6.95
CA ARG A 84 -15.32 -1.49 7.88
C ARG A 84 -16.12 -0.22 8.14
N LEU A 85 -15.46 0.88 8.47
CA LEU A 85 -16.11 2.16 8.76
C LEU A 85 -16.82 2.73 7.53
N LEU A 86 -16.20 2.68 6.35
CA LEU A 86 -16.83 3.14 5.10
C LEU A 86 -18.03 2.27 4.71
N ALA A 87 -17.95 0.95 4.90
CA ALA A 87 -19.10 0.06 4.68
C ALA A 87 -20.26 0.38 5.64
N GLY A 88 -19.95 0.61 6.91
CA GLY A 88 -20.93 1.04 7.92
C GLY A 88 -21.55 2.38 7.55
N LEU A 89 -20.73 3.36 7.17
CA LEU A 89 -21.17 4.70 6.77
C LEU A 89 -22.16 4.64 5.60
N ARG A 90 -21.83 3.90 4.53
CA ARG A 90 -22.73 3.70 3.39
C ARG A 90 -24.08 3.09 3.81
N THR A 91 -24.05 2.11 4.71
CA THR A 91 -25.26 1.44 5.21
C THR A 91 -26.14 2.40 6.02
N CYS A 92 -25.54 3.20 6.88
CA CYS A 92 -26.28 4.14 7.73
C CYS A 92 -26.91 5.28 6.93
N ILE A 93 -26.22 5.77 5.89
CA ILE A 93 -26.78 6.75 4.94
C ILE A 93 -27.99 6.17 4.21
N LYS A 94 -27.91 4.93 3.70
CA LYS A 94 -29.04 4.27 3.02
C LYS A 94 -30.28 4.16 3.92
N ASN A 95 -30.07 3.98 5.22
CA ASN A 95 -31.14 3.80 6.19
C ASN A 95 -31.52 5.10 6.90
N ASN A 96 -30.97 6.26 6.48
CA ASN A 96 -31.20 7.57 7.11
C ASN A 96 -30.94 7.61 8.63
N ASN A 97 -30.00 6.81 9.14
CA ASN A 97 -29.66 6.77 10.56
C ASN A 97 -28.63 7.87 10.90
N LEU A 98 -29.13 9.08 11.20
CA LEU A 98 -28.32 10.28 11.39
C LEU A 98 -27.33 10.19 12.56
N ASP A 99 -27.74 9.62 13.69
CA ASP A 99 -26.88 9.47 14.88
C ASP A 99 -25.70 8.55 14.59
N GLU A 100 -25.96 7.43 13.91
CA GLU A 100 -24.92 6.47 13.56
C GLU A 100 -23.97 7.02 12.48
N ILE A 101 -24.49 7.80 11.52
CA ILE A 101 -23.66 8.54 10.56
C ILE A 101 -22.69 9.45 11.30
N LYS A 102 -23.18 10.26 12.26
CA LYS A 102 -22.34 11.15 13.07
C LYS A 102 -21.28 10.37 13.84
N ARG A 103 -21.66 9.24 14.46
CA ARG A 103 -20.76 8.37 15.20
C ARG A 103 -19.65 7.80 14.32
N ILE A 104 -19.97 7.27 13.15
CA ILE A 104 -19.00 6.68 12.22
C ILE A 104 -18.06 7.76 11.65
N LYS A 105 -18.57 8.95 11.34
CA LYS A 105 -17.74 10.08 10.91
C LYS A 105 -16.73 10.48 11.98
N ASN A 106 -17.16 10.61 13.23
CA ASN A 106 -16.26 10.90 14.35
C ASN A 106 -15.18 9.82 14.50
N LYS A 107 -15.54 8.53 14.34
CA LYS A 107 -14.55 7.44 14.34
C LYS A 107 -13.56 7.56 13.18
N LEU A 108 -14.02 7.85 11.96
CA LEU A 108 -13.14 8.07 10.81
C LEU A 108 -12.15 9.21 11.08
N LEU A 109 -12.61 10.32 11.66
CA LEU A 109 -11.76 11.47 12.04
C LEU A 109 -10.72 11.14 13.11
N GLN A 110 -10.96 10.13 13.95
CA GLN A 110 -10.00 9.63 14.94
C GLN A 110 -8.95 8.67 14.34
N THR A 111 -9.09 8.31 13.06
CA THR A 111 -8.10 7.50 12.35
C THR A 111 -7.23 8.35 11.42
N ASN A 112 -6.17 7.75 10.87
CA ASN A 112 -5.31 8.38 9.88
C ASN A 112 -5.91 8.46 8.46
N ILE A 113 -7.18 8.09 8.25
CA ILE A 113 -7.77 8.05 6.90
C ILE A 113 -7.66 9.40 6.17
N CYS A 114 -7.87 10.52 6.87
CA CYS A 114 -7.76 11.84 6.28
C CYS A 114 -6.33 12.15 5.81
N VAL A 115 -5.33 11.71 6.57
CA VAL A 115 -3.91 11.84 6.19
C VAL A 115 -3.62 11.05 4.93
N TYR A 116 -4.01 9.78 4.89
CA TYR A 116 -3.80 8.93 3.72
C TYR A 116 -4.55 9.44 2.47
N ILE A 117 -5.78 9.94 2.62
CA ILE A 117 -6.49 10.58 1.52
C ILE A 117 -5.71 11.79 1.01
N ASN A 118 -5.21 12.65 1.90
CA ASN A 118 -4.40 13.80 1.50
C ASN A 118 -3.09 13.38 0.82
N ASN A 119 -2.43 12.31 1.27
CA ASN A 119 -1.26 11.76 0.60
C ASN A 119 -1.60 11.36 -0.84
N PHE A 120 -2.71 10.64 -1.06
CA PHE A 120 -3.15 10.28 -2.41
C PHE A 120 -3.42 11.53 -3.28
N LEU A 121 -4.08 12.53 -2.70
CA LEU A 121 -4.43 13.76 -3.40
C LEU A 121 -3.22 14.65 -3.71
N ASN A 122 -2.12 14.53 -2.99
CA ASN A 122 -0.91 15.32 -3.22
C ASN A 122 0.23 14.48 -3.84
N PHE A 123 0.01 13.19 -4.06
CA PHE A 123 1.01 12.30 -4.62
C PHE A 123 1.38 12.70 -6.05
N ASP A 124 2.68 12.82 -6.29
CA ASP A 124 3.31 12.93 -7.59
C ASP A 124 4.48 11.93 -7.66
N ILE A 125 4.47 11.08 -8.68
CA ILE A 125 5.53 10.08 -8.90
C ILE A 125 6.87 10.74 -9.26
N HIS A 126 6.86 11.99 -9.73
CA HIS A 126 8.07 12.71 -10.12
C HIS A 126 8.76 13.38 -8.94
N ASN A 127 8.06 13.59 -7.82
CA ASN A 127 8.66 14.13 -6.60
C ASN A 127 9.74 13.19 -6.05
N GLU A 128 10.72 13.79 -5.40
CA GLU A 128 11.73 13.05 -4.64
C GLU A 128 11.09 12.37 -3.43
N ASP A 129 11.50 11.13 -3.19
CA ASP A 129 11.07 10.32 -2.04
C ASP A 129 12.29 10.18 -1.13
N ASN A 130 12.24 10.85 0.01
CA ASN A 130 13.34 10.91 0.97
C ASN A 130 13.28 9.80 2.03
N ASP A 131 12.25 8.96 1.99
CA ASP A 131 12.13 7.82 2.88
C ASP A 131 12.99 6.64 2.36
N GLU A 132 13.39 5.76 3.28
CA GLU A 132 14.12 4.54 2.93
C GLU A 132 13.24 3.31 3.16
N TYR A 133 13.43 2.30 2.31
CA TYR A 133 12.53 1.15 2.25
C TYR A 133 13.28 -0.17 2.15
N ILE A 134 12.74 -1.19 2.81
CA ILE A 134 12.95 -2.59 2.48
C ILE A 134 11.75 -3.08 1.69
N TYR A 135 11.98 -3.77 0.58
CA TYR A 135 10.92 -4.38 -0.22
C TYR A 135 11.06 -5.91 -0.26
N ILE A 136 9.93 -6.58 -0.47
CA ILE A 136 9.86 -7.99 -0.85
C ILE A 136 9.23 -8.05 -2.24
N LEU A 137 9.93 -8.65 -3.20
CA LEU A 137 9.46 -8.91 -4.55
C LEU A 137 9.35 -10.41 -4.79
N SER A 138 8.39 -10.82 -5.62
CA SER A 138 8.27 -12.21 -6.06
C SER A 138 7.61 -12.26 -7.44
N ARG A 139 7.65 -13.42 -8.09
CA ARG A 139 6.78 -13.67 -9.26
C ARG A 139 5.42 -14.12 -8.76
N ARG A 140 4.39 -13.92 -9.59
CA ARG A 140 3.03 -14.37 -9.24
C ARG A 140 2.94 -15.90 -9.23
N GLU A 141 3.69 -16.53 -10.12
CA GLU A 141 3.77 -17.97 -10.35
C GLU A 141 4.69 -18.66 -9.33
N ASP A 142 5.62 -17.92 -8.74
CA ASP A 142 6.65 -18.43 -7.84
C ASP A 142 6.70 -17.55 -6.58
N LYS A 143 5.82 -17.89 -5.66
CA LYS A 143 5.46 -17.06 -4.51
C LYS A 143 6.42 -17.20 -3.32
N GLU A 144 7.28 -18.21 -3.34
CA GLU A 144 8.21 -18.54 -2.25
C GLU A 144 9.66 -18.20 -2.61
N LEU A 145 9.94 -17.95 -3.89
CA LEU A 145 11.18 -17.31 -4.32
C LEU A 145 11.05 -15.78 -4.16
N LEU A 146 11.65 -15.27 -3.10
CA LEU A 146 11.58 -13.86 -2.74
C LEU A 146 12.88 -13.15 -3.06
N LYS A 147 12.81 -11.99 -3.72
CA LYS A 147 13.89 -11.00 -3.72
C LYS A 147 13.64 -9.99 -2.61
N ILE A 148 14.60 -9.86 -1.71
CA ILE A 148 14.49 -8.93 -0.56
C ILE A 148 15.65 -7.95 -0.65
N GLY A 149 15.35 -6.67 -0.81
CA GLY A 149 16.37 -5.65 -0.93
C GLY A 149 15.89 -4.28 -0.50
N MET A 150 16.76 -3.28 -0.66
CA MET A 150 16.51 -1.92 -0.21
C MET A 150 16.43 -0.88 -1.32
N THR A 151 15.87 0.28 -0.99
CA THR A 151 15.93 1.48 -1.82
C THR A 151 15.72 2.76 -1.01
N LYS A 152 16.36 3.86 -1.42
CA LYS A 152 16.18 5.23 -0.87
C LYS A 152 15.36 6.13 -1.81
N ARG A 153 14.46 5.51 -2.56
CA ARG A 153 13.62 6.16 -3.56
C ARG A 153 12.33 5.36 -3.67
N ASN A 154 11.43 5.86 -4.50
CA ASN A 154 10.18 5.19 -4.80
C ASN A 154 10.36 3.71 -5.19
N VAL A 155 9.67 2.81 -4.49
CA VAL A 155 9.77 1.35 -4.67
C VAL A 155 9.34 0.91 -6.08
N LEU A 156 8.31 1.52 -6.67
CA LEU A 156 7.89 1.17 -8.03
C LEU A 156 8.96 1.52 -9.07
N LYS A 157 9.63 2.68 -8.95
CA LYS A 157 10.77 3.03 -9.81
C LYS A 157 11.88 1.98 -9.69
N ARG A 158 12.23 1.58 -8.46
CA ARG A 158 13.24 0.53 -8.23
C ARG A 158 12.87 -0.81 -8.86
N VAL A 159 11.60 -1.21 -8.78
CA VAL A 159 11.12 -2.46 -9.39
C VAL A 159 11.16 -2.40 -10.91
N GLN A 160 10.80 -1.26 -11.51
CA GLN A 160 10.91 -1.06 -12.96
C GLN A 160 12.35 -1.18 -13.45
N GLU A 161 13.31 -0.58 -12.76
CA GLU A 161 14.74 -0.73 -13.08
C GLU A 161 15.21 -2.18 -13.01
N ILE A 162 14.83 -2.90 -11.96
CA ILE A 162 15.19 -4.33 -11.82
C ILE A 162 14.64 -5.12 -13.01
N ASN A 163 13.36 -4.91 -13.35
CA ASN A 163 12.72 -5.61 -14.46
C ASN A 163 13.24 -5.19 -15.85
N SER A 164 13.96 -4.07 -15.95
CA SER A 164 14.54 -3.56 -17.21
C SER A 164 15.99 -4.03 -17.43
N ALA A 165 16.60 -4.66 -16.42
CA ALA A 165 17.99 -5.12 -16.50
C ALA A 165 18.14 -6.30 -17.48
N THR A 166 19.25 -6.32 -18.21
CA THR A 166 19.62 -7.41 -19.11
C THR A 166 19.73 -8.73 -18.30
N GLY A 167 18.98 -9.75 -18.71
CA GLY A 167 18.96 -11.06 -18.04
C GLY A 167 17.73 -11.33 -17.15
N VAL A 168 16.82 -10.36 -16.97
CA VAL A 168 15.51 -10.63 -16.34
C VAL A 168 14.54 -11.16 -17.39
N VAL A 169 14.33 -12.48 -17.37
CA VAL A 169 13.42 -13.16 -18.31
C VAL A 169 11.94 -12.96 -17.94
N TYR A 170 11.64 -12.96 -16.64
CA TYR A 170 10.29 -12.79 -16.11
C TYR A 170 10.23 -11.65 -15.09
N PRO A 171 9.27 -10.73 -15.19
CA PRO A 171 9.19 -9.59 -14.28
C PRO A 171 8.81 -10.04 -12.86
N ILE A 172 9.47 -9.47 -11.87
CA ILE A 172 9.10 -9.59 -10.46
C ILE A 172 8.21 -8.43 -10.04
N SER A 173 7.39 -8.67 -9.03
CA SER A 173 6.35 -7.77 -8.59
C SER A 173 6.48 -7.47 -7.10
N PRO A 174 6.16 -6.25 -6.63
CA PRO A 174 6.12 -5.94 -5.21
C PRO A 174 5.12 -6.82 -4.48
N ARG A 175 5.46 -7.17 -3.25
CA ARG A 175 4.60 -7.96 -2.35
C ARG A 175 4.51 -7.38 -0.96
N ALA A 176 5.60 -6.79 -0.48
CA ALA A 176 5.60 -5.99 0.75
C ALA A 176 6.59 -4.85 0.62
N VAL A 177 6.38 -3.82 1.44
CA VAL A 177 7.30 -2.72 1.66
C VAL A 177 7.26 -2.36 3.13
N PHE A 178 8.44 -2.08 3.68
CA PHE A 178 8.64 -1.60 5.03
C PHE A 178 9.42 -0.31 4.93
N ARG A 179 8.88 0.76 5.51
CA ARG A 179 9.60 2.01 5.66
C ARG A 179 10.56 1.88 6.86
N VAL A 180 11.79 2.31 6.70
CA VAL A 180 12.87 2.11 7.67
C VAL A 180 13.71 3.36 7.88
N LYS A 181 14.33 3.47 9.06
CA LYS A 181 15.20 4.61 9.42
C LYS A 181 16.58 4.57 8.73
N ASP A 182 17.11 3.36 8.52
CA ASP A 182 18.36 3.11 7.79
C ASP A 182 18.21 1.81 6.99
N CYS A 183 18.06 1.93 5.67
CA CYS A 183 17.82 0.77 4.82
C CYS A 183 19.05 -0.10 4.61
N LYS A 184 20.27 0.46 4.74
CA LYS A 184 21.51 -0.30 4.60
C LYS A 184 21.71 -1.20 5.83
N LEU A 185 21.52 -0.64 7.02
CA LEU A 185 21.57 -1.41 8.25
C LEU A 185 20.45 -2.44 8.28
N ALA A 186 19.21 -2.04 7.98
CA ALA A 186 18.06 -2.95 7.93
C ALA A 186 18.27 -4.13 6.98
N GLU A 187 18.71 -3.86 5.75
CA GLU A 187 18.97 -4.92 4.76
C GLU A 187 20.04 -5.89 5.25
N LYS A 188 21.15 -5.39 5.80
CA LYS A 188 22.23 -6.22 6.35
C LYS A 188 21.72 -7.14 7.45
N MET A 189 20.92 -6.63 8.38
CA MET A 189 20.39 -7.43 9.49
C MET A 189 19.38 -8.46 9.01
N ILE A 190 18.46 -8.07 8.13
CA ILE A 190 17.48 -8.98 7.53
C ILE A 190 18.16 -10.11 6.76
N HIS A 191 19.18 -9.80 5.95
CA HIS A 191 19.91 -10.82 5.20
C HIS A 191 20.69 -11.78 6.10
N LYS A 192 21.15 -11.31 7.27
CA LYS A 192 21.78 -12.17 8.28
C LYS A 192 20.76 -13.15 8.88
N GLU A 193 19.61 -12.66 9.30
CA GLU A 193 18.52 -13.49 9.86
C GLU A 193 17.97 -14.51 8.83
N LEU A 194 17.92 -14.11 7.56
CA LEU A 194 17.43 -14.97 6.47
C LEU A 194 18.51 -15.79 5.77
N SER A 195 19.74 -15.80 6.29
CA SER A 195 20.91 -16.42 5.63
C SER A 195 20.70 -17.89 5.27
N GLN A 196 20.04 -18.67 6.13
CA GLN A 196 19.73 -20.08 5.89
C GLN A 196 18.79 -20.33 4.69
N TYR A 197 18.00 -19.33 4.30
CA TYR A 197 17.07 -19.41 3.17
C TYR A 197 17.67 -18.88 1.87
N ARG A 198 18.87 -18.31 1.91
CA ARG A 198 19.50 -17.63 0.78
C ARG A 198 19.98 -18.64 -0.24
N LEU A 199 19.51 -18.53 -1.49
CA LEU A 199 19.86 -19.48 -2.55
C LEU A 199 21.32 -19.38 -3.01
N ARG A 200 21.86 -18.16 -3.02
CA ARG A 200 23.24 -17.88 -3.39
C ARG A 200 23.79 -16.72 -2.58
N SER A 201 25.04 -16.84 -2.14
CA SER A 201 25.73 -15.82 -1.34
C SER A 201 25.84 -14.47 -2.05
N ASP A 202 25.97 -14.46 -3.38
CA ASP A 202 26.13 -13.26 -4.21
C ASP A 202 24.81 -12.61 -4.63
N ARG A 203 23.65 -13.23 -4.32
CA ARG A 203 22.34 -12.73 -4.74
C ARG A 203 21.36 -12.60 -3.60
N GLU A 204 20.44 -11.66 -3.72
CA GLU A 204 19.46 -11.30 -2.69
C GLU A 204 18.15 -12.10 -2.85
N PHE A 205 18.26 -13.39 -3.20
CA PHE A 205 17.12 -14.29 -3.41
C PHE A 205 17.05 -15.35 -2.30
N PHE A 206 15.86 -15.54 -1.78
CA PHE A 206 15.57 -16.38 -0.62
C PHE A 206 14.42 -17.33 -0.94
N GLN A 207 14.58 -18.61 -0.62
CA GLN A 207 13.54 -19.64 -0.74
C GLN A 207 12.84 -19.79 0.61
N ILE A 208 11.72 -19.10 0.80
CA ILE A 208 11.01 -19.05 2.07
C ILE A 208 9.54 -18.67 1.84
N PRO A 209 8.58 -19.26 2.58
CA PRO A 209 7.19 -18.80 2.54
C PRO A 209 7.08 -17.32 2.87
N TYR A 210 6.33 -16.56 2.06
CA TYR A 210 6.15 -15.11 2.22
C TYR A 210 5.78 -14.70 3.65
N LYS A 211 4.86 -15.43 4.28
CA LYS A 211 4.41 -15.16 5.66
C LYS A 211 5.58 -15.22 6.64
N ASN A 212 6.41 -16.25 6.55
CA ASN A 212 7.57 -16.42 7.43
C ASN A 212 8.60 -15.32 7.19
N ALA A 213 8.84 -14.95 5.93
CA ALA A 213 9.74 -13.84 5.60
C ALA A 213 9.24 -12.51 6.19
N THR A 214 7.95 -12.20 6.07
CA THR A 214 7.38 -10.97 6.65
C THR A 214 7.48 -10.96 8.17
N GLU A 215 7.22 -12.09 8.84
CA GLU A 215 7.32 -12.19 10.30
C GLU A 215 8.76 -11.98 10.79
N ILE A 216 9.74 -12.62 10.14
CA ILE A 216 11.16 -12.46 10.46
C ILE A 216 11.61 -11.01 10.22
N ILE A 217 11.24 -10.42 9.07
CA ILE A 217 11.60 -9.03 8.74
C ILE A 217 11.00 -8.07 9.75
N GLU A 218 9.70 -8.16 10.03
CA GLU A 218 9.06 -7.26 10.99
C GLU A 218 9.67 -7.38 12.39
N LYS A 219 9.94 -8.60 12.85
CA LYS A 219 10.60 -8.82 14.13
C LYS A 219 12.01 -8.21 14.14
N CYS A 220 12.81 -8.49 13.11
CA CYS A 220 14.16 -7.93 12.98
C CYS A 220 14.14 -6.39 12.98
N LEU A 221 13.21 -5.76 12.26
CA LEU A 221 13.12 -4.31 12.19
C LEU A 221 12.66 -3.69 13.52
N LYS A 222 11.75 -4.35 14.25
CA LYS A 222 11.28 -3.90 15.57
C LYS A 222 12.37 -4.04 16.64
N ASP A 223 13.03 -5.20 16.70
CA ASP A 223 14.05 -5.48 17.72
C ASP A 223 15.26 -4.54 17.62
N ASN A 224 15.50 -3.97 16.44
CA ASN A 224 16.60 -3.04 16.18
C ASN A 224 16.16 -1.58 16.06
N ASP A 225 14.89 -1.27 16.38
CA ASP A 225 14.31 0.08 16.26
C ASP A 225 14.50 0.73 14.87
N LEU A 226 14.45 -0.10 13.82
CA LEU A 226 14.64 0.32 12.42
C LEU A 226 13.31 0.55 11.71
N LEU A 227 12.22 -0.04 12.18
CA LEU A 227 10.90 0.13 11.57
C LEU A 227 10.41 1.57 11.77
N TYR A 228 9.98 2.22 10.70
CA TYR A 228 9.48 3.59 10.73
C TYR A 228 8.01 3.63 10.32
N TYR A 229 7.13 3.96 11.26
CA TYR A 229 5.74 4.31 11.01
C TYR A 229 5.61 5.82 11.00
N LYS A 230 5.01 6.35 9.93
CA LYS A 230 4.93 7.79 9.68
C LYS A 230 3.73 8.46 10.35
N TYR A 231 2.67 7.70 10.60
CA TYR A 231 1.38 8.15 11.14
C TYR A 231 0.85 7.18 12.19
#